data_AF-A0AAQ3LCR1-F1
#
_entry.id   AF-A0AAQ3LCR1-F1
#
_cell.length_a   1.000
_cell.length_b   1.000
_cell.length_c   1.000
_cell.angle_alpha   90.00
_cell.angle_beta   90.00
_cell.angle_gamma   90.00
#
_symmetry.space_group_name_H-M   'P 1'
#
loop_
_entity.id
_entity.type
_entity.pdbx_description
1 polymer ?
#
loop_
_entity_poly.entity_id
_entity_poly.type
_entity_poly.pdbx_seq_one_letter_code
_entity_poly.pdbx_strand_id
1 'polypeptide(L)'
;MDADHTAPETSHSNYYLSFVGAVGSLLLFLFIIFIAYLPNRPGSVNEDIVENRLNNLATVRAAQKDVATEYAWVNEKEGVVRIPVSQAMKLTAERLGKGEPAFAPAKPKAEAATTE
;
A
#
# COMPACT_ATOMS: atom_id res chain seq x y z
N MET A 1 -62.92 41.57 -37.19
CA MET A 1 -63.26 40.31 -36.49
C MET A 1 -62.02 39.97 -35.70
N ASP A 2 -61.78 40.81 -34.70
CA ASP A 2 -60.47 40.97 -34.08
C ASP A 2 -60.47 40.08 -32.84
N ALA A 3 -59.88 38.91 -32.98
CA ALA A 3 -59.70 37.98 -31.88
C ALA A 3 -58.59 38.55 -30.98
N ASP A 4 -59.02 39.18 -29.90
CA ASP A 4 -58.15 39.63 -28.81
C ASP A 4 -57.53 38.38 -28.15
N HIS A 5 -56.24 38.17 -28.42
CA HIS A 5 -55.45 37.14 -27.77
C HIS A 5 -55.06 37.63 -26.39
N THR A 6 -55.91 37.39 -25.39
CA THR A 6 -55.56 37.65 -23.99
C THR A 6 -54.40 36.74 -23.59
N ALA A 7 -53.19 37.28 -23.61
CA ALA A 7 -52.00 36.63 -23.12
C ALA A 7 -52.19 36.26 -21.63
N PRO A 8 -51.77 35.07 -21.18
CA PRO A 8 -51.90 34.70 -19.78
C PRO A 8 -50.98 35.58 -18.93
N GLU A 9 -51.57 36.54 -18.21
CA GLU A 9 -50.90 37.35 -17.19
C GLU A 9 -50.32 36.40 -16.12
N THR A 10 -49.00 36.19 -16.16
CA THR A 10 -48.31 35.36 -15.17
C THR A 10 -48.28 36.10 -13.84
N SER A 11 -49.29 35.83 -12.99
CA SER A 11 -49.37 36.38 -11.63
C SER A 11 -48.12 36.04 -10.82
N HIS A 12 -47.43 37.06 -10.29
CA HIS A 12 -46.18 36.97 -9.51
C HIS A 12 -46.19 35.88 -8.43
N SER A 13 -47.36 35.60 -7.83
CA SER A 13 -47.55 34.57 -6.81
C SER A 13 -47.29 33.15 -7.34
N ASN A 14 -47.63 32.88 -8.61
CA ASN A 14 -47.44 31.58 -9.23
C ASN A 14 -45.96 31.34 -9.57
N TYR A 15 -45.23 32.41 -9.89
CA TYR A 15 -43.78 32.34 -10.12
C TYR A 15 -43.02 31.94 -8.85
N TYR A 16 -43.35 32.55 -7.69
CA TYR A 16 -42.73 32.17 -6.42
C TYR A 16 -43.03 30.72 -6.04
N LEU A 17 -44.25 30.24 -6.27
CA LEU A 17 -44.63 28.86 -5.99
C LEU A 17 -43.81 27.87 -6.85
N SER A 18 -43.68 28.13 -8.15
CA SER A 18 -42.85 27.31 -9.04
C SER A 18 -41.36 27.40 -8.71
N PHE A 19 -40.87 28.57 -8.31
CA PHE A 19 -39.47 28.78 -7.89
C PHE A 19 -39.15 27.99 -6.62
N VAL A 20 -40.01 28.06 -5.60
CA VAL A 20 -39.86 27.28 -4.36
C VAL A 20 -39.96 25.78 -4.64
N GLY A 21 -40.86 25.37 -5.54
CA GLY A 21 -40.95 23.97 -5.97
C GLY A 21 -39.68 23.48 -6.67
N ALA A 22 -39.10 24.29 -7.56
CA ALA A 22 -37.86 23.96 -8.27
C ALA A 22 -36.64 23.92 -7.33
N VAL A 23 -36.52 24.88 -6.41
CA VAL A 23 -35.44 24.87 -5.41
C VAL A 23 -35.63 23.70 -4.44
N GLY A 24 -36.87 23.43 -4.01
CA GLY A 24 -37.20 22.32 -3.13
C GLY A 24 -36.89 20.97 -3.74
N SER A 25 -37.18 20.75 -5.03
CA SER A 25 -36.85 19.50 -5.71
C SER A 25 -35.34 19.29 -5.86
N LEU A 26 -34.59 20.35 -6.18
CA LEU A 26 -33.13 20.31 -6.24
C LEU A 26 -32.53 19.99 -4.87
N LEU A 27 -33.00 20.65 -3.81
CA LEU A 27 -32.53 20.42 -2.44
C LEU A 27 -32.87 19.00 -1.97
N LEU A 28 -34.08 18.51 -2.24
CA LEU A 28 -34.49 17.15 -1.90
C LEU A 28 -33.60 16.11 -2.61
N PHE A 29 -33.30 16.34 -3.89
CA PHE A 29 -32.41 15.47 -4.66
C PHE A 29 -30.99 15.43 -4.08
N LEU A 30 -30.42 16.60 -3.75
CA LEU A 30 -29.13 16.68 -3.09
C LEU A 30 -29.14 16.04 -1.71
N PHE A 31 -30.23 16.18 -0.96
CA PHE A 31 -30.39 15.57 0.36
C PHE A 31 -30.41 14.05 0.30
N ILE A 32 -31.09 13.47 -0.70
CA ILE A 32 -31.08 12.03 -0.95
C ILE A 32 -29.67 11.56 -1.29
N ILE A 33 -28.94 12.27 -2.17
CA ILE A 33 -27.52 11.96 -2.47
C ILE A 33 -26.66 12.08 -1.20
N PHE A 34 -26.91 13.09 -0.38
CA PHE A 34 -26.15 13.30 0.84
C PHE A 34 -26.34 12.15 1.83
N ILE A 35 -27.57 11.70 2.06
CA ILE A 35 -27.86 10.58 2.98
C ILE A 35 -27.42 9.24 2.38
N ALA A 36 -27.70 8.98 1.11
CA ALA A 36 -27.50 7.66 0.52
C ALA A 36 -26.08 7.45 -0.02
N TYR A 37 -25.46 8.50 -0.56
CA TYR A 37 -24.22 8.38 -1.33
C TYR A 37 -23.00 8.85 -0.56
N LEU A 38 -23.12 9.81 0.38
CA LEU A 38 -21.97 10.31 1.15
C LEU A 38 -21.47 9.30 2.22
N PRO A 39 -22.33 8.62 3.00
CA PRO A 39 -21.91 7.62 3.96
C PRO A 39 -21.55 6.28 3.29
N ASN A 40 -22.15 6.01 2.13
CA ASN A 40 -21.93 4.78 1.37
C ASN A 40 -20.89 4.96 0.25
N ARG A 41 -20.03 5.98 0.34
CA ARG A 41 -18.89 6.08 -0.59
C ARG A 41 -17.97 4.89 -0.27
N PRO A 42 -17.73 3.97 -1.21
CA PRO A 42 -16.65 3.01 -1.03
C PRO A 42 -15.38 3.83 -0.77
N GLY A 43 -14.69 3.53 0.32
CA GLY A 43 -13.41 4.15 0.65
C GLY A 43 -12.51 4.17 -0.57
N SER A 44 -11.69 5.21 -0.69
CA SER A 44 -10.82 5.31 -1.86
C SER A 44 -9.91 4.08 -1.86
N VAL A 45 -10.14 3.16 -2.81
CA VAL A 45 -9.46 1.86 -2.88
C VAL A 45 -7.93 2.04 -2.87
N ASN A 46 -7.46 3.23 -3.24
CA ASN A 46 -6.06 3.57 -3.28
C ASN A 46 -5.44 3.90 -1.92
N GLU A 47 -6.17 4.50 -0.96
CA GLU A 47 -5.61 4.80 0.37
C GLU A 47 -5.31 3.52 1.14
N ASP A 48 -6.27 2.60 1.21
CA ASP A 48 -6.12 1.31 1.90
C ASP A 48 -5.00 0.45 1.29
N ILE A 49 -4.84 0.47 -0.04
CA ILE A 49 -3.78 -0.27 -0.73
C ILE A 49 -2.40 0.36 -0.46
N VAL A 50 -2.31 1.69 -0.43
CA VAL A 50 -1.05 2.39 -0.16
C VAL A 50 -0.61 2.16 1.29
N GLU A 51 -1.53 2.26 2.26
CA GLU A 51 -1.25 1.98 3.67
C GLU A 51 -0.78 0.53 3.87
N ASN A 52 -1.47 -0.44 3.27
CA ASN A 52 -1.07 -1.85 3.34
C ASN A 52 0.32 -2.10 2.74
N ARG A 53 0.66 -1.44 1.62
CA ARG A 53 2.00 -1.55 1.03
C ARG A 53 3.08 -0.95 1.92
N LEU A 54 2.81 0.22 2.52
CA LEU A 54 3.76 0.87 3.43
C LEU A 54 4.02 0.03 4.69
N ASN A 55 2.96 -0.54 5.27
CA ASN A 55 3.09 -1.40 6.44
C ASN A 55 3.89 -2.67 6.13
N ASN A 56 3.57 -3.38 5.03
CA ASN A 56 4.33 -4.54 4.59
C ASN A 56 5.81 -4.20 4.34
N LEU A 57 6.07 -3.03 3.75
CA LEU A 57 7.43 -2.58 3.49
C LEU A 57 8.20 -2.34 4.80
N ALA A 58 7.57 -1.71 5.79
CA ALA A 58 8.17 -1.50 7.10
C ALA A 58 8.49 -2.84 7.80
N THR A 59 7.56 -3.79 7.78
CA THR A 59 7.76 -5.14 8.35
C THR A 59 8.92 -5.87 7.65
N VAL A 60 8.95 -5.86 6.32
CA VAL A 60 10.03 -6.51 5.55
C VAL A 60 11.37 -5.84 5.82
N ARG A 61 11.43 -4.50 5.88
CA ARG A 61 12.67 -3.79 6.18
C ARG A 61 13.18 -4.07 7.59
N ALA A 62 12.29 -4.16 8.58
CA ALA A 62 12.68 -4.53 9.95
C ALA A 62 13.28 -5.94 9.98
N ALA A 63 12.57 -6.93 9.42
CA ALA A 63 13.06 -8.31 9.36
C ALA A 63 14.40 -8.43 8.58
N GLN A 64 14.56 -7.68 7.49
CA GLN A 64 15.81 -7.66 6.72
C GLN A 64 16.97 -7.02 7.49
N LYS A 65 16.69 -5.96 8.27
CA LYS A 65 17.69 -5.29 9.08
C LYS A 65 18.27 -6.28 10.09
N ASP A 66 17.41 -6.99 10.82
CA ASP A 66 17.84 -7.97 11.82
C ASP A 66 18.68 -9.08 11.19
N VAL A 67 18.25 -9.61 10.04
CA VAL A 67 19.01 -10.62 9.28
C VAL A 67 20.39 -10.11 8.83
N ALA A 68 20.49 -8.83 8.45
CA ALA A 68 21.73 -8.23 7.94
C ALA A 68 22.71 -7.82 9.05
N THR A 69 22.23 -7.52 10.26
CA THR A 69 23.05 -6.97 11.35
C THR A 69 23.37 -7.95 12.47
N GLU A 70 22.62 -9.05 12.59
CA GLU A 70 22.77 -9.99 13.70
C GLU A 70 23.46 -11.30 13.31
N TYR A 71 24.15 -11.87 14.29
CA TYR A 71 24.68 -13.22 14.21
C TYR A 71 23.55 -14.22 14.47
N ALA A 72 23.45 -15.26 13.64
CA ALA A 72 22.51 -16.34 13.86
C ALA A 72 23.05 -17.66 13.30
N TRP A 73 22.70 -18.78 13.90
CA TRP A 73 23.00 -20.08 13.34
C TRP A 73 22.13 -20.34 12.10
N VAL A 74 22.75 -20.74 10.99
CA VAL A 74 22.01 -21.17 9.78
C VAL A 74 21.83 -22.68 9.81
N ASN A 75 22.89 -23.41 10.17
CA ASN A 75 22.85 -24.85 10.39
C ASN A 75 23.85 -25.24 11.48
N GLU A 76 23.36 -25.47 12.69
CA GLU A 76 24.18 -25.82 13.85
C GLU A 76 24.88 -27.18 13.68
N LYS A 77 24.24 -28.14 13.01
CA LYS A 77 24.80 -29.48 12.77
C LYS A 77 26.01 -29.45 11.85
N GLU A 78 26.02 -28.52 10.92
CA GLU A 78 27.12 -28.29 9.97
C GLU A 78 28.11 -27.23 10.46
N GLY A 79 27.83 -26.57 11.60
CA GLY A 79 28.65 -25.48 12.13
C GLY A 79 28.60 -24.21 11.29
N VAL A 80 27.54 -24.02 10.50
CA VAL A 80 27.38 -22.86 9.61
C VAL A 80 26.64 -21.73 10.34
N VAL A 81 27.34 -20.60 10.51
CA VAL A 81 26.83 -19.40 11.16
C VAL A 81 26.70 -18.24 10.17
N ARG A 82 25.63 -17.46 10.28
CA ARG A 82 25.45 -16.18 9.61
C ARG A 82 26.19 -15.11 10.41
N ILE A 83 26.99 -14.32 9.71
CA ILE A 83 27.68 -13.15 10.24
C ILE A 83 27.02 -11.86 9.71
N PRO A 84 27.07 -10.74 10.45
CA PRO A 84 26.60 -9.45 9.98
C PRO A 84 27.32 -9.02 8.70
N VAL A 85 26.60 -8.36 7.80
CA VAL A 85 27.13 -7.97 6.48
C VAL A 85 28.34 -7.05 6.60
N SER A 86 28.34 -6.14 7.58
CA SER A 86 29.48 -5.25 7.88
C SER A 86 30.75 -6.04 8.20
N GLN A 87 30.62 -7.11 8.97
CA GLN A 87 31.74 -7.98 9.33
C GLN A 87 32.17 -8.85 8.16
N ALA A 88 31.21 -9.39 7.39
CA ALA A 88 31.51 -10.13 6.17
C ALA A 88 32.36 -9.29 5.20
N MET A 89 31.94 -8.05 4.94
CA MET A 89 32.67 -7.11 4.07
C MET A 89 34.09 -6.85 4.57
N LYS A 90 34.27 -6.64 5.89
CA LYS A 90 35.59 -6.44 6.49
C LYS A 90 36.50 -7.66 6.29
N LEU A 91 35.98 -8.86 6.57
CA LEU A 91 36.73 -10.11 6.40
C LEU A 91 37.09 -10.37 4.92
N THR A 92 36.17 -10.08 4.01
CA THR A 92 36.42 -10.19 2.57
C THR A 92 37.50 -9.20 2.11
N ALA A 93 37.43 -7.94 2.54
CA ALA A 93 38.45 -6.95 2.20
C ALA A 93 39.84 -7.34 2.73
N GLU A 94 39.92 -7.83 3.97
CA GLU A 94 41.15 -8.30 4.57
C GLU A 94 41.73 -9.51 3.80
N ARG A 95 40.88 -10.46 3.43
CA ARG A 95 41.26 -11.64 2.65
C ARG A 95 41.82 -11.26 1.28
N LEU A 96 41.11 -10.40 0.56
CA LEU A 96 41.56 -9.91 -0.75
C LEU A 96 42.87 -9.13 -0.65
N GLY A 97 43.05 -8.33 0.41
CA GLY A 97 44.31 -7.63 0.67
C GLY A 97 45.50 -8.57 0.91
N LYS A 98 45.25 -9.79 1.40
CA LYS A 98 46.25 -10.86 1.56
C LYS A 98 46.50 -11.67 0.27
N GLY A 99 45.82 -11.36 -0.82
CA GLY A 99 45.93 -12.08 -2.09
C GLY A 99 45.24 -13.45 -2.12
N GLU A 100 44.42 -13.76 -1.11
CA GLU A 100 43.58 -14.96 -1.12
C GLU A 100 42.39 -14.78 -2.07
N PRO A 101 41.94 -15.85 -2.76
CA PRO A 101 40.78 -15.77 -3.64
C PRO A 101 39.51 -15.40 -2.87
N ALA A 102 38.67 -14.55 -3.50
CA ALA A 102 37.40 -14.06 -2.94
C ALA A 102 36.47 -15.20 -2.48
N PHE A 103 36.59 -16.36 -3.12
CA PHE A 103 35.82 -17.56 -2.85
C PHE A 103 36.73 -18.78 -2.98
N ALA A 104 37.10 -19.38 -1.86
CA ALA A 104 37.47 -20.79 -1.83
C ALA A 104 36.17 -21.56 -1.58
N PRO A 105 35.69 -22.42 -2.51
CA PRO A 105 34.54 -23.25 -2.22
C PRO A 105 34.84 -24.02 -0.94
N ALA A 106 33.92 -23.97 0.03
CA ALA A 106 34.02 -24.83 1.20
C ALA A 106 34.25 -26.25 0.68
N LYS A 107 35.38 -26.87 1.07
CA LYS A 107 35.60 -28.29 0.76
C LYS A 107 34.34 -29.01 1.23
N PRO A 108 33.65 -29.78 0.38
CA PRO A 108 32.57 -30.63 0.86
C PRO A 108 33.14 -31.38 2.05
N LYS A 109 32.51 -31.24 3.22
CA LYS A 109 32.83 -32.12 4.34
C LYS A 109 32.48 -33.51 3.82
N ALA A 110 33.51 -34.25 3.44
CA ALA A 110 33.41 -35.55 2.82
C ALA A 110 32.40 -36.40 3.61
N GLU A 111 31.51 -37.07 2.89
CA GLU A 111 31.43 -38.52 3.02
C GLU A 111 31.51 -39.00 4.48
N ALA A 112 30.52 -38.62 5.29
CA ALA A 112 30.17 -39.33 6.53
C ALA A 112 28.78 -39.98 6.38
N ALA A 113 28.42 -40.31 5.14
CA ALA A 113 27.31 -41.19 4.80
C ALA A 113 27.88 -42.42 4.10
N THR A 114 28.51 -43.30 4.87
CA THR A 114 28.66 -44.73 4.55
C THR A 114 28.53 -45.41 5.91
N THR A 115 27.48 -46.18 6.20
CA THR A 115 27.39 -47.61 5.85
C THR A 115 26.01 -48.10 6.30
N GLU A 116 25.22 -48.68 5.39
CA GLU A 116 24.44 -49.89 5.69
C GLU A 116 25.22 -51.07 5.12
#